data_AF-A0A514C140-F1
#
_entry.id   AF-A0A514C140-F1
#
_cell.length_a   1.000
_cell.length_b   1.000
_cell.length_c   1.000
_cell.angle_alpha   90.00
_cell.angle_beta   90.00
_cell.angle_gamma   90.00
#
_symmetry.space_group_name_H-M   'P 1'
#
loop_
_entity.id
_entity.type
_entity.pdbx_description
1 polymer ?
#
loop_
_entity_poly.entity_id
_entity_poly.type
_entity_poly.pdbx_seq_one_letter_code
_entity_poly.pdbx_strand_id
1 'polypeptide(L)' 'MTEQTELARLIDRRTTLIYRLDLIAKGARITYDDGSPIDMASEKARLEDEVARLDRKILSLQPPAGQA' A
#
# COMPACT_ATOMS: atom_id res chain seq x y z
N MET A 1 -13.88 -9.49 16.38
CA MET A 1 -12.41 -9.41 16.57
C MET A 1 -11.65 -9.58 15.26
N THR A 2 -11.96 -10.59 14.44
CA THR A 2 -11.27 -10.90 13.18
C THR A 2 -11.25 -9.75 12.17
N GLU A 3 -12.35 -9.00 12.03
CA GLU A 3 -12.45 -7.85 11.12
C GLU A 3 -11.62 -6.64 11.58
N GLN A 4 -11.51 -6.42 12.91
CA GLN A 4 -10.68 -5.35 13.45
C GLN A 4 -9.20 -5.67 13.27
N THR A 5 -8.82 -6.94 13.39
CA THR A 5 -7.47 -7.42 13.04
C THR A 5 -7.20 -7.30 11.54
N GLU A 6 -8.18 -7.59 10.69
CA GLU A 6 -8.04 -7.44 9.23
C GLU A 6 -7.89 -5.98 8.83
N LEU A 7 -8.74 -5.09 9.35
CA LEU A 7 -8.65 -3.65 9.12
C LEU A 7 -7.27 -3.10 9.51
N ALA A 8 -6.74 -3.49 10.67
CA ALA A 8 -5.40 -3.10 11.12
C ALA A 8 -4.32 -3.57 10.13
N ARG A 9 -4.36 -4.84 9.69
CA ARG A 9 -3.42 -5.36 8.69
C ARG A 9 -3.47 -4.61 7.36
N LEU A 10 -4.66 -4.23 6.91
CA LEU A 10 -4.84 -3.46 5.67
C LEU A 10 -4.26 -2.04 5.80
N ILE A 11 -4.45 -1.39 6.95
CA ILE A 11 -3.88 -0.06 7.25
C ILE A 11 -2.35 -0.13 7.29
N ASP A 12 -1.77 -1.13 7.93
CA ASP A 12 -0.31 -1.32 8.00
C ASP A 12 0.28 -1.57 6.61
N ARG A 13 -0.40 -2.41 5.82
CA ARG A 13 -0.01 -2.68 4.44
C ARG A 13 -0.03 -1.40 3.61
N ARG A 14 -1.11 -0.63 3.68
CA ARG A 14 -1.26 0.65 2.98
C ARG A 14 -0.13 1.62 3.34
N THR A 15 0.14 1.77 4.64
CA THR A 15 1.22 2.64 5.16
C THR A 15 2.57 2.24 4.59
N THR A 16 2.85 0.94 4.54
CA THR A 16 4.08 0.40 3.95
C THR A 16 4.20 0.74 2.46
N LEU A 17 3.12 0.64 1.68
CA LEU A 17 3.15 0.95 0.25
C LEU A 17 3.35 2.45 -0.01
N ILE A 18 2.71 3.30 0.79
CA ILE A 18 2.93 4.76 0.73
C ILE A 18 4.39 5.09 1.02
N TYR A 19 4.98 4.46 2.03
CA TYR A 19 6.40 4.64 2.32
C TYR A 19 7.29 4.21 1.15
N ARG A 20 6.98 3.10 0.47
CA ARG A 20 7.72 2.68 -0.73
C ARG A 20 7.58 3.69 -1.87
N LEU A 21 6.38 4.24 -2.10
CA LEU A 21 6.17 5.29 -3.10
C LEU A 21 7.00 6.54 -2.80
N ASP A 22 7.08 6.94 -1.54
CA ASP A 22 7.93 8.06 -1.09
C ASP A 22 9.42 7.77 -1.34
N LEU A 23 9.90 6.56 -1.06
CA LEU A 23 11.29 6.16 -1.39
C LEU A 23 11.56 6.22 -2.90
N ILE A 24 10.63 5.73 -3.73
CA ILE A 24 10.75 5.82 -5.20
C ILE A 24 10.78 7.28 -5.65
N ALA A 25 9.94 8.14 -5.08
CA ALA A 25 9.94 9.57 -5.37
C ALA A 25 11.28 10.24 -5.00
N LYS A 26 11.98 9.72 -3.97
CA LYS A 26 13.33 10.13 -3.56
C LYS A 26 14.45 9.51 -4.39
N GLY A 27 14.14 8.70 -5.40
CA GLY A 27 15.11 8.10 -6.31
C GLY A 27 15.59 6.70 -5.92
N ALA A 28 14.93 6.03 -4.98
CA ALA A 28 15.21 4.63 -4.70
C ALA A 28 14.98 3.76 -5.95
N ARG A 29 15.86 2.77 -6.15
CA ARG A 29 15.76 1.79 -7.23
C ARG A 29 15.54 0.41 -6.64
N ILE A 30 14.78 -0.41 -7.35
CA ILE A 30 14.53 -1.80 -6.99
C ILE A 30 15.10 -2.66 -8.11
N THR A 31 15.80 -3.71 -7.73
CA THR A 31 16.31 -4.75 -8.63
C THR A 31 15.70 -6.07 -8.23
N TYR A 32 15.59 -6.99 -9.20
CA TYR A 32 15.36 -8.39 -8.89
C TYR A 32 16.58 -8.99 -8.19
N ASP A 33 16.44 -10.20 -7.65
CA ASP A 33 17.52 -10.89 -6.93
C ASP A 33 18.74 -11.19 -7.83
N ASP A 34 18.53 -11.29 -9.14
CA ASP A 34 19.58 -11.44 -10.15
C ASP A 34 20.27 -10.12 -10.55
N GLY A 35 19.88 -9.01 -9.92
CA GLY A 35 20.39 -7.67 -10.19
C GLY A 35 19.79 -6.97 -11.41
N SER A 36 18.86 -7.62 -12.13
CA SER A 36 18.18 -6.96 -13.25
C SER A 36 17.29 -5.81 -12.77
N PRO A 37 17.25 -4.67 -13.49
CA PRO A 37 16.50 -3.50 -13.07
C PRO A 37 14.99 -3.72 -13.24
N ILE A 38 14.21 -3.24 -12.27
CA ILE A 38 12.77 -3.12 -12.43
C ILE A 38 12.45 -1.83 -13.21
N ASP A 39 11.45 -1.89 -14.08
CA ASP A 39 10.84 -0.68 -14.62
C ASP A 39 10.14 0.10 -13.49
N MET A 40 10.83 1.14 -13.01
CA MET A 40 10.36 1.94 -11.89
C MET A 40 9.05 2.69 -12.18
N ALA A 41 8.75 3.00 -13.45
CA ALA A 41 7.49 3.66 -13.81
C ALA A 41 6.32 2.69 -13.66
N SER A 42 6.48 1.48 -14.19
CA SER A 42 5.50 0.39 -14.01
C SER A 42 5.36 0.00 -12.53
N GLU A 43 6.45 -0.08 -11.78
CA GLU A 43 6.42 -0.41 -10.34
C GLU A 43 5.65 0.65 -9.54
N LYS A 44 5.92 1.94 -9.82
CA LYS A 44 5.19 3.04 -9.19
C LYS A 44 3.70 2.95 -9.48
N ALA A 45 3.30 2.77 -10.74
CA ALA A 45 1.90 2.64 -11.12
C ALA A 45 1.21 1.45 -10.40
N ARG A 46 1.89 0.30 -10.31
CA ARG A 46 1.36 -0.87 -9.58
C ARG A 46 1.13 -0.57 -8.10
N LEU A 47 2.05 0.15 -7.46
CA LEU A 47 1.95 0.53 -6.05
C LEU A 47 0.82 1.54 -5.82
N GLU A 48 0.65 2.53 -6.69
CA GLU A 48 -0.45 3.51 -6.64
C GLU A 48 -1.82 2.81 -6.78
N ASP A 49 -1.95 1.89 -7.73
CA ASP A 49 -3.16 1.09 -7.92
C ASP A 49 -3.52 0.24 -6.69
N GLU A 50 -2.51 -0.36 -6.05
CA GLU A 50 -2.69 -1.16 -4.84
C GLU A 50 -3.12 -0.30 -3.65
N VAL A 51 -2.52 0.89 -3.47
CA VAL A 51 -2.97 1.84 -2.44
C VAL A 51 -4.43 2.22 -2.66
N ALA A 52 -4.83 2.54 -3.90
CA ALA A 52 -6.21 2.89 -4.21
C ALA A 52 -7.20 1.74 -3.96
N ARG A 53 -6.78 0.48 -4.16
CA ARG A 53 -7.58 -0.70 -3.79
C ARG A 53 -7.72 -0.83 -2.27
N LEU A 54 -6.61 -0.65 -1.53
CA LEU A 54 -6.62 -0.72 -0.07
C LEU A 54 -7.48 0.39 0.53
N ASP A 55 -7.42 1.61 0.00
CA ASP A 55 -8.27 2.74 0.42
C ASP A 55 -9.75 2.37 0.37
N ARG A 56 -10.22 1.84 -0.77
CA ARG A 56 -11.61 1.40 -0.92
C ARG A 56 -11.99 0.30 0.06
N LYS A 57 -11.09 -0.67 0.29
CA LYS A 57 -11.35 -1.79 1.19
C LYS A 57 -11.39 -1.35 2.65
N ILE A 58 -10.44 -0.53 3.08
CA ILE A 58 -10.39 0.05 4.42
C ILE A 58 -11.67 0.84 4.69
N LEU A 59 -12.07 1.72 3.77
CA LEU A 59 -13.30 2.49 3.90
C LEU A 59 -14.54 1.59 4.07
N SER A 60 -14.62 0.48 3.33
CA SER A 60 -15.74 -0.47 3.45
C SER A 60 -15.79 -1.23 4.79
N LEU A 61 -14.67 -1.28 5.52
CA LEU A 61 -14.53 -2.01 6.78
C LEU A 61 -14.50 -1.08 8.01
N GLN A 62 -14.38 0.23 7.80
CA GLN A 62 -14.43 1.20 8.88
C GLN A 62 -15.87 1.28 9.44
N PRO A 63 -16.04 1.29 10.78
CA PRO A 63 -17.36 1.51 11.35
C PRO A 63 -17.88 2.89 10.92
N PRO A 64 -19.20 3.03 10.70
CA PRO A 64 -19.80 4.31 10.37
C PRO A 64 -19.47 5.32 11.48
N ALA A 65 -19.08 6.54 11.09
CA ALA A 65 -18.76 7.61 12.02
C ALA A 65 -19.92 7.82 13.00
N GLY A 66 -19.71 7.50 14.29
CA GLY A 66 -20.73 7.61 15.34
C GLY A 66 -20.89 6.38 16.25
N GLN A 67 -20.16 5.29 15.99
CA GLN A 67 -20.05 4.16 16.94
C GLN A 67 -18.60 4.03 17.41
N ALA A 68 -18.31 4.63 18.56
CA ALA A 68 -17.11 4.43 19.36
C ALA A 68 -17.52 4.06 20.79
#